data_AF-A0A268HG30-F1
#
_entry.id   AF-A0A268HG30-F1
#
_cell.length_a   1.000
_cell.length_b   1.000
_cell.length_c   1.000
_cell.angle_alpha   90.00
_cell.angle_beta   90.00
_cell.angle_gamma   90.00
#
_symmetry.space_group_name_H-M   'P 1'
#
loop_
_entity.id
_entity.type
_entity.pdbx_description
1 polymer ?
#
loop_
_entity_poly.entity_id
_entity_poly.type
_entity_poly.pdbx_seq_one_letter_code
_entity_poly.pdbx_strand_id
1 'polypeptide(L)'
;MKKWSKWIAMMLLVFMLAACSQGAPESSGTSGGESNDGPKKYAFVFKNTGNPYGEKMLDGFESTIKELGGEVILRSPDQPTAEGQIQIIEQLITQKVDVIAVAGNDPDALEPALKKAKDQGIKVLSVDSAVNAASRDIHVNQANPERIGRVQIEAVSEMIGGEGQIAVLSATSQATNQNTWIEWMKKELEKEDYKDIELVKVAYGDDLRDKSVSETEALLKSYPDLKAIIAPTTVGIAAAGKVLTDKGLEGQIALTGLGLPSEMATYIKSGVSPWMYLWNPIDVGKGAAYAAYELGEGNITGELGEKVDLRDLGEVEVVEDGEGTQIMLGDPFKFDETNIDEWKDVY
;
A
#
# COMPACT_ATOMS: atom_id res chain seq x y z
N MET A 1 11.50 -81.74 32.33
CA MET A 1 12.60 -82.49 31.68
C MET A 1 12.53 -82.23 30.17
N LYS A 2 13.64 -81.70 29.61
CA LYS A 2 14.14 -81.64 28.20
C LYS A 2 13.12 -81.74 27.03
N LYS A 3 12.91 -80.68 26.21
CA LYS A 3 13.69 -80.21 25.02
C LYS A 3 13.85 -81.26 23.90
N TRP A 4 13.46 -80.89 22.66
CA TRP A 4 14.12 -81.09 21.34
C TRP A 4 13.10 -81.28 20.19
N SER A 5 13.30 -80.89 18.93
CA SER A 5 14.45 -80.29 18.22
C SER A 5 13.95 -79.73 16.86
N LYS A 6 14.59 -78.66 16.39
CA LYS A 6 14.56 -78.13 15.01
C LYS A 6 15.53 -78.91 14.10
N TRP A 7 15.54 -78.54 12.80
CA TRP A 7 16.64 -78.58 11.81
C TRP A 7 16.57 -79.65 10.70
N ILE A 8 16.42 -79.16 9.46
CA ILE A 8 17.05 -79.70 8.25
C ILE A 8 17.74 -78.52 7.54
N ALA A 9 19.07 -78.59 7.47
CA ALA A 9 19.98 -77.84 6.60
C ALA A 9 20.03 -78.55 5.21
N MET A 10 20.63 -78.11 4.10
CA MET A 10 21.80 -77.27 3.80
C MET A 10 21.91 -77.20 2.25
N MET A 11 22.36 -76.05 1.70
CA MET A 11 23.30 -75.82 0.56
C MET A 11 23.58 -76.91 -0.50
N LEU A 12 24.00 -76.69 -1.76
CA LEU A 12 24.79 -75.66 -2.48
C LEU A 12 24.87 -76.14 -3.96
N LEU A 13 24.96 -75.26 -4.98
CA LEU A 13 26.06 -75.23 -5.98
C LEU A 13 25.80 -74.28 -7.16
N VAL A 14 26.87 -73.55 -7.50
CA VAL A 14 27.06 -72.47 -8.48
C VAL A 14 27.98 -72.98 -9.60
N PHE A 15 27.74 -72.58 -10.86
CA PHE A 15 28.73 -72.34 -11.95
C PHE A 15 28.02 -71.48 -13.04
N MET A 16 28.36 -70.18 -13.23
CA MET A 16 29.34 -69.60 -14.18
C MET A 16 29.11 -69.98 -15.67
N LEU A 17 29.34 -69.18 -16.71
CA LEU A 17 29.51 -67.74 -17.02
C LEU A 17 29.73 -67.70 -18.56
N ALA A 18 29.01 -66.88 -19.32
CA ALA A 18 29.36 -66.32 -20.66
C ALA A 18 28.11 -65.64 -21.27
N ALA A 19 28.14 -64.57 -22.05
CA ALA A 19 29.04 -63.43 -22.24
C ALA A 19 28.22 -62.40 -23.09
N CYS A 20 28.35 -61.12 -22.74
CA CYS A 20 28.10 -59.85 -23.46
C CYS A 20 27.17 -59.77 -24.70
N SER A 21 26.23 -58.81 -24.69
CA SER A 21 26.30 -57.55 -25.50
C SER A 21 24.97 -56.78 -25.48
N GLN A 22 25.06 -55.44 -25.48
CA GLN A 22 24.04 -54.39 -25.68
C GLN A 22 23.29 -53.82 -24.46
N GLY A 23 23.86 -52.71 -23.94
CA GLY A 23 23.18 -51.42 -23.76
C GLY A 23 22.03 -51.34 -22.75
N ALA A 24 22.33 -50.88 -21.53
CA ALA A 24 21.34 -50.45 -20.55
C ALA A 24 20.74 -49.07 -20.91
N PRO A 25 19.44 -48.83 -20.72
CA PRO A 25 18.93 -47.51 -20.39
C PRO A 25 18.97 -47.34 -18.86
N GLU A 26 19.70 -46.32 -18.41
CA GLU A 26 19.63 -45.80 -17.05
C GLU A 26 18.20 -45.40 -16.71
N SER A 27 17.68 -45.94 -15.61
CA SER A 27 16.46 -45.44 -14.99
C SER A 27 16.79 -44.11 -14.30
N SER A 28 16.59 -42.99 -14.99
CA SER A 28 16.51 -41.68 -14.36
C SER A 28 15.21 -41.60 -13.56
N GLY A 29 15.28 -42.00 -12.29
CA GLY A 29 14.28 -41.69 -11.29
C GLY A 29 14.24 -40.17 -11.10
N THR A 30 13.35 -39.51 -11.81
CA THR A 30 12.94 -38.13 -11.50
C THR A 30 12.22 -38.20 -10.16
N SER A 31 12.92 -37.86 -9.08
CA SER A 31 12.30 -37.40 -7.84
C SER A 31 11.67 -36.03 -8.13
N GLY A 32 10.50 -36.05 -8.78
CA GLY A 32 9.58 -34.93 -8.71
C GLY A 32 9.05 -34.90 -7.29
N GLY A 33 9.70 -34.13 -6.43
CA GLY A 33 9.08 -33.72 -5.17
C GLY A 33 7.86 -32.91 -5.56
N GLU A 34 6.67 -33.51 -5.49
CA GLU A 34 5.44 -32.75 -5.36
C GLU A 34 5.61 -31.90 -4.09
N SER A 35 5.74 -30.58 -4.28
CA SER A 35 5.64 -29.61 -3.21
C SER A 35 4.26 -29.76 -2.58
N ASN A 36 4.24 -30.39 -1.42
CA ASN A 36 3.05 -30.67 -0.64
C ASN A 36 2.67 -29.44 0.20
N ASP A 37 2.61 -28.26 -0.43
CA ASP A 37 2.19 -27.03 0.24
C ASP A 37 0.84 -26.62 -0.33
N GLY A 38 -0.13 -26.43 0.57
CA GLY A 38 -1.39 -25.81 0.21
C GLY A 38 -1.17 -24.38 -0.32
N PRO A 39 -2.24 -23.72 -0.79
CA PRO A 39 -2.13 -22.35 -1.25
C PRO A 39 -1.52 -21.44 -0.18
N LYS A 40 -0.51 -20.64 -0.56
CA LYS A 40 0.15 -19.67 0.33
C LYS A 40 -0.83 -18.62 0.82
N LYS A 41 -0.60 -18.12 2.03
CA LYS A 41 -1.41 -17.13 2.73
C LYS A 41 -0.78 -15.75 2.63
N TYR A 42 -1.51 -14.83 2.00
CA TYR A 42 -1.13 -13.45 1.81
C TYR A 42 -2.02 -12.56 2.68
N ALA A 43 -1.40 -11.86 3.62
CA ALA A 43 -2.10 -10.94 4.49
C ALA A 43 -1.90 -9.49 4.05
N PHE A 44 -2.94 -8.66 4.18
CA PHE A 44 -2.85 -7.22 4.05
C PHE A 44 -3.38 -6.57 5.34
N VAL A 45 -2.49 -5.84 6.03
CA VAL A 45 -2.81 -4.95 7.14
C VAL A 45 -2.95 -3.50 6.65
N PHE A 46 -4.18 -2.98 6.57
CA PHE A 46 -4.41 -1.57 6.22
C PHE A 46 -4.41 -0.66 7.47
N LYS A 47 -4.51 0.66 7.27
CA LYS A 47 -4.41 1.70 8.32
C LYS A 47 -5.51 1.58 9.38
N ASN A 48 -6.77 1.50 8.95
CA ASN A 48 -7.95 1.34 9.83
C ASN A 48 -9.18 0.85 9.07
N THR A 49 -10.19 0.36 9.79
CA THR A 49 -11.53 0.07 9.22
C THR A 49 -12.33 1.34 8.95
N GLY A 50 -13.31 1.25 8.04
CA GLY A 50 -14.24 2.35 7.75
C GLY A 50 -13.65 3.46 6.87
N ASN A 51 -12.57 3.17 6.14
CA ASN A 51 -11.96 4.06 5.16
C ASN A 51 -12.23 3.51 3.75
N PRO A 52 -13.08 4.16 2.93
CA PRO A 52 -13.45 3.68 1.60
C PRO A 52 -12.28 3.50 0.62
N TYR A 53 -11.21 4.29 0.76
CA TYR A 53 -10.00 4.11 -0.04
C TYR A 53 -9.30 2.80 0.30
N GLY A 54 -9.20 2.49 1.60
CA GLY A 54 -8.68 1.23 2.10
C GLY A 54 -9.50 0.04 1.66
N GLU A 55 -10.82 0.13 1.72
CA GLU A 55 -11.73 -0.94 1.29
C GLU A 55 -11.50 -1.30 -0.19
N LYS A 56 -11.44 -0.31 -1.08
CA LYS A 56 -11.19 -0.53 -2.52
C LYS A 56 -9.82 -1.13 -2.82
N MET A 57 -8.80 -0.72 -2.07
CA MET A 57 -7.46 -1.29 -2.18
C MET A 57 -7.40 -2.73 -1.66
N LEU A 58 -8.09 -3.04 -0.56
CA LEU A 58 -8.20 -4.39 -0.04
C LEU A 58 -8.98 -5.31 -1.00
N ASP A 59 -10.02 -4.81 -1.66
CA ASP A 59 -10.77 -5.53 -2.70
C ASP A 59 -9.85 -5.91 -3.88
N GLY A 60 -9.07 -4.94 -4.40
CA GLY A 60 -8.11 -5.17 -5.47
C GLY A 60 -7.04 -6.19 -5.10
N PHE A 61 -6.53 -6.12 -3.87
CA PHE A 61 -5.56 -7.10 -3.36
C PHE A 61 -6.19 -8.50 -3.26
N GLU A 62 -7.39 -8.60 -2.67
CA GLU A 62 -8.06 -9.88 -2.45
C GLU A 62 -8.41 -10.58 -3.76
N SER A 63 -8.99 -9.85 -4.72
CA SER A 63 -9.35 -10.44 -6.02
C SER A 63 -8.11 -10.99 -6.73
N THR A 64 -7.03 -10.23 -6.75
CA THR A 64 -5.81 -10.62 -7.47
C THR A 64 -5.11 -11.82 -6.83
N ILE A 65 -4.97 -11.86 -5.50
CA ILE A 65 -4.38 -13.04 -4.86
C ILE A 65 -5.25 -14.29 -5.08
N LYS A 66 -6.58 -14.17 -4.99
CA LYS A 66 -7.48 -15.30 -5.26
C LYS A 66 -7.37 -15.80 -6.70
N GLU A 67 -7.25 -14.89 -7.67
CA GLU A 67 -7.02 -15.24 -9.08
C GLU A 67 -5.70 -15.97 -9.31
N LEU A 68 -4.68 -15.62 -8.52
CA LEU A 68 -3.37 -16.29 -8.52
C LEU A 68 -3.35 -17.59 -7.69
N GLY A 69 -4.47 -17.98 -7.09
CA GLY A 69 -4.62 -19.22 -6.34
C GLY A 69 -4.14 -19.17 -4.89
N GLY A 70 -3.89 -17.98 -4.33
CA GLY A 70 -3.50 -17.80 -2.92
C GLY A 70 -4.70 -17.68 -1.96
N GLU A 71 -4.44 -17.90 -0.67
CA GLU A 71 -5.35 -17.58 0.43
C GLU A 71 -5.13 -16.14 0.90
N VAL A 72 -6.22 -15.41 1.21
CA VAL A 72 -6.15 -13.99 1.58
C VAL A 72 -6.58 -13.77 3.03
N ILE A 73 -5.84 -12.94 3.75
CA ILE A 73 -6.21 -12.45 5.09
C ILE A 73 -6.16 -10.92 5.13
N LEU A 74 -7.33 -10.27 5.05
CA LEU A 74 -7.44 -8.82 5.19
C LEU A 74 -7.69 -8.44 6.64
N ARG A 75 -6.92 -7.49 7.18
CA ARG A 75 -7.09 -6.98 8.55
C ARG A 75 -6.83 -5.49 8.60
N SER A 76 -7.55 -4.79 9.47
CA SER A 76 -7.31 -3.40 9.81
C SER A 76 -7.68 -3.19 11.28
N PRO A 77 -6.96 -2.35 12.03
CA PRO A 77 -7.40 -1.98 13.37
C PRO A 77 -8.62 -1.03 13.28
N ASP A 78 -9.38 -0.90 14.37
CA ASP A 78 -10.53 0.02 14.41
C ASP A 78 -10.09 1.49 14.32
N GLN A 79 -8.88 1.80 14.80
CA GLN A 79 -8.29 3.14 14.82
C GLN A 79 -6.90 3.13 14.17
N PRO A 80 -6.50 4.21 13.47
CA PRO A 80 -5.24 4.27 12.71
C PRO A 80 -4.04 4.47 13.63
N THR A 81 -3.72 3.42 14.38
CA THR A 81 -2.66 3.39 15.38
C THR A 81 -1.61 2.33 15.05
N ALA A 82 -0.36 2.60 15.42
CA ALA A 82 0.71 1.61 15.33
C ALA A 82 0.43 0.40 16.25
N GLU A 83 -0.08 0.63 17.46
CA GLU A 83 -0.39 -0.43 18.42
C GLU A 83 -1.40 -1.45 17.87
N GLY A 84 -2.47 -0.98 17.22
CA GLY A 84 -3.44 -1.85 16.56
C GLY A 84 -2.81 -2.70 15.44
N GLN A 85 -1.93 -2.11 14.63
CA GLN A 85 -1.23 -2.84 13.57
C GLN A 85 -0.24 -3.88 14.13
N ILE A 86 0.50 -3.54 15.20
CA ILE A 86 1.43 -4.46 15.87
C ILE A 86 0.69 -5.70 16.38
N GLN A 87 -0.46 -5.52 17.03
CA GLN A 87 -1.28 -6.64 17.52
C GLN A 87 -1.74 -7.56 16.39
N ILE A 88 -2.15 -6.99 15.25
CA ILE A 88 -2.55 -7.74 14.06
C ILE A 88 -1.36 -8.51 13.48
N ILE A 89 -0.20 -7.86 13.32
CA ILE A 89 1.02 -8.48 12.78
C ILE A 89 1.43 -9.69 13.64
N GLU A 90 1.39 -9.56 14.97
CA GLU A 90 1.69 -10.67 15.89
C GLU A 90 0.74 -11.87 15.74
N GLN A 91 -0.54 -11.61 15.46
CA GLN A 91 -1.52 -12.64 15.14
C GLN A 91 -1.25 -13.31 13.79
N LEU A 92 -0.80 -12.55 12.78
CA LEU A 92 -0.45 -13.07 11.46
C LEU A 92 0.80 -13.95 11.51
N ILE A 93 1.81 -13.55 12.30
CA ILE A 93 2.99 -14.38 12.61
C ILE A 93 2.55 -15.70 13.23
N THR A 94 1.67 -15.66 14.23
CA THR A 94 1.14 -16.87 14.89
C THR A 94 0.37 -17.78 13.92
N GLN A 95 -0.35 -17.19 12.97
CA GLN A 95 -1.06 -17.90 11.91
C GLN A 95 -0.15 -18.46 10.81
N LYS A 96 1.16 -18.13 10.85
CA LYS A 96 2.17 -18.55 9.87
C LYS A 96 1.76 -18.21 8.44
N VAL A 97 1.41 -16.94 8.22
CA VAL A 97 1.21 -16.43 6.85
C VAL A 97 2.54 -16.39 6.11
N ASP A 98 2.50 -16.46 4.79
CA ASP A 98 3.70 -16.46 3.95
C ASP A 98 4.17 -15.05 3.62
N VAL A 99 3.22 -14.12 3.45
CA VAL A 99 3.49 -12.72 3.10
C VAL A 99 2.60 -11.76 3.90
N ILE A 100 3.18 -10.65 4.35
CA ILE A 100 2.47 -9.52 4.96
C ILE A 100 2.71 -8.27 4.10
N ALA A 101 1.65 -7.76 3.50
CA ALA A 101 1.56 -6.40 3.00
C ALA A 101 1.05 -5.47 4.11
N VAL A 102 1.66 -4.31 4.30
CA VAL A 102 1.23 -3.34 5.33
C VAL A 102 1.25 -1.91 4.82
N ALA A 103 0.17 -1.18 5.08
CA ALA A 103 0.14 0.28 4.97
C ALA A 103 0.42 0.89 6.36
N GLY A 104 1.67 1.29 6.61
CA GLY A 104 2.14 1.66 7.95
C GLY A 104 1.50 2.95 8.49
N ASN A 105 0.99 2.89 9.73
CA ASN A 105 0.52 4.06 10.47
C ASN A 105 1.65 4.88 11.10
N ASP A 106 2.85 4.30 11.18
CA ASP A 106 4.06 4.90 11.72
C ASP A 106 5.28 4.32 10.99
N PRO A 107 6.31 5.11 10.68
CA PRO A 107 7.49 4.64 9.95
C PRO A 107 8.29 3.59 10.74
N ASP A 108 8.38 3.71 12.07
CA ASP A 108 9.36 2.97 12.88
C ASP A 108 8.73 2.06 13.94
N ALA A 109 7.55 2.41 14.46
CA ALA A 109 6.95 1.70 15.58
C ALA A 109 6.63 0.23 15.28
N LEU A 110 6.42 -0.11 14.00
CA LEU A 110 6.12 -1.48 13.55
C LEU A 110 7.37 -2.36 13.43
N GLU A 111 8.58 -1.77 13.43
CA GLU A 111 9.83 -2.47 13.15
C GLU A 111 10.05 -3.73 13.98
N PRO A 112 9.86 -3.74 15.32
CA PRO A 112 10.10 -4.94 16.12
C PRO A 112 9.21 -6.12 15.69
N ALA A 113 7.94 -5.87 15.37
CA ALA A 113 7.00 -6.90 14.96
C ALA A 113 7.28 -7.38 13.52
N LEU A 114 7.60 -6.47 12.61
CA LEU A 114 7.90 -6.83 11.22
C LEU A 114 9.24 -7.56 11.09
N LYS A 115 10.28 -7.16 11.83
CA LYS A 115 11.54 -7.93 11.90
C LYS A 115 11.31 -9.34 12.44
N LYS A 116 10.49 -9.48 13.48
CA LYS A 116 10.10 -10.80 13.99
C LYS A 116 9.37 -11.66 12.94
N ALA A 117 8.56 -11.06 12.08
CA ALA A 117 7.93 -11.76 10.96
C ALA A 117 8.98 -12.24 9.95
N LYS A 118 9.90 -11.34 9.53
CA LYS A 118 11.00 -11.66 8.61
C LYS A 118 11.92 -12.76 9.16
N ASP A 119 12.25 -12.72 10.45
CA ASP A 119 13.05 -13.75 11.13
C ASP A 119 12.39 -15.15 11.12
N GLN A 120 11.06 -15.21 10.94
CA GLN A 120 10.30 -16.46 10.77
C GLN A 120 10.13 -16.86 9.30
N GLY A 121 10.76 -16.15 8.37
CA GLY A 121 10.69 -16.41 6.94
C GLY A 121 9.49 -15.78 6.22
N ILE A 122 8.67 -14.99 6.93
CA ILE A 122 7.52 -14.29 6.34
C ILE A 122 8.05 -13.11 5.52
N LYS A 123 7.65 -13.02 4.25
CA LYS A 123 7.99 -11.86 3.40
C LYS A 123 7.18 -10.65 3.82
N VAL A 124 7.81 -9.48 3.82
CA VAL A 124 7.15 -8.24 4.23
C VAL A 124 7.31 -7.21 3.12
N LEU A 125 6.20 -6.70 2.61
CA LEU A 125 6.19 -5.50 1.78
C LEU A 125 5.38 -4.41 2.47
N SER A 126 5.74 -3.16 2.20
CA SER A 126 4.86 -2.04 2.54
C SER A 126 4.16 -1.53 1.30
N VAL A 127 2.99 -0.93 1.46
CA VAL A 127 2.16 -0.38 0.37
C VAL A 127 1.46 0.87 0.88
N ASP A 128 1.22 1.86 0.01
CA ASP A 128 0.54 3.14 0.32
C ASP A 128 1.28 4.06 1.30
N SER A 129 1.65 3.55 2.47
CA SER A 129 2.39 4.26 3.51
C SER A 129 3.55 3.39 3.98
N ALA A 130 4.76 3.83 3.68
CA ALA A 130 5.99 3.10 3.98
C ALA A 130 6.22 2.96 5.50
N VAL A 131 6.65 1.76 5.90
CA VAL A 131 7.45 1.56 7.14
C VAL A 131 8.92 1.70 6.78
N ASN A 132 9.84 1.81 7.73
CA ASN A 132 11.26 1.96 7.43
C ASN A 132 11.83 0.80 6.59
N ALA A 133 12.92 1.07 5.87
CA ALA A 133 13.54 0.13 4.93
C ALA A 133 13.94 -1.19 5.60
N ALA A 134 14.42 -1.14 6.86
CA ALA A 134 14.83 -2.33 7.61
C ALA A 134 13.68 -3.27 7.97
N SER A 135 12.43 -2.80 7.87
CA SER A 135 11.22 -3.53 8.26
C SER A 135 10.50 -4.20 7.09
N ARG A 136 10.99 -4.06 5.86
CA ARG A 136 10.34 -4.55 4.63
C ARG A 136 11.37 -5.10 3.65
N ASP A 137 10.90 -5.77 2.61
CA ASP A 137 11.67 -6.25 1.46
C ASP A 137 11.53 -5.27 0.29
N ILE A 138 10.34 -4.69 0.11
CA ILE A 138 10.07 -3.65 -0.90
C ILE A 138 8.92 -2.73 -0.45
N HIS A 139 8.83 -1.54 -1.03
CA HIS A 139 7.66 -0.67 -0.97
C HIS A 139 6.90 -0.61 -2.29
N VAL A 140 5.57 -0.68 -2.25
CA VAL A 140 4.70 -0.46 -3.41
C VAL A 140 4.07 0.92 -3.27
N ASN A 141 4.57 1.86 -4.08
CA ASN A 141 4.17 3.24 -4.05
C ASN A 141 3.10 3.50 -5.12
N GLN A 142 2.02 4.17 -4.73
CA GLN A 142 0.92 4.54 -5.62
C GLN A 142 1.38 5.41 -6.80
N ALA A 143 2.27 6.35 -6.53
CA ALA A 143 2.76 7.34 -7.47
C ALA A 143 3.97 8.08 -6.89
N ASN A 144 4.68 8.82 -7.75
CA ASN A 144 5.87 9.56 -7.35
C ASN A 144 5.58 10.59 -6.21
N PRO A 145 6.18 10.44 -5.00
CA PRO A 145 5.90 11.32 -3.85
C PRO A 145 6.25 12.79 -4.07
N GLU A 146 7.30 13.07 -4.84
CA GLU A 146 7.67 14.43 -5.20
C GLU A 146 6.57 15.05 -6.06
N ARG A 147 6.11 14.34 -7.10
CA ARG A 147 5.03 14.83 -7.96
C ARG A 147 3.74 15.05 -7.17
N ILE A 148 3.40 14.14 -6.25
CA ILE A 148 2.22 14.29 -5.38
C ILE A 148 2.31 15.57 -4.55
N GLY A 149 3.45 15.86 -3.91
CA GLY A 149 3.58 17.08 -3.10
C GLY A 149 3.55 18.35 -3.94
N ARG A 150 4.30 18.40 -5.05
CA ARG A 150 4.40 19.60 -5.89
C ARG A 150 3.08 19.95 -6.55
N VAL A 151 2.36 18.97 -7.09
CA VAL A 151 1.11 19.22 -7.83
C VAL A 151 0.01 19.84 -6.95
N GLN A 152 0.05 19.63 -5.64
CA GLN A 152 -0.91 20.23 -4.71
C GLN A 152 -0.68 21.74 -4.52
N ILE A 153 0.58 22.18 -4.52
CA ILE A 153 0.93 23.61 -4.48
C ILE A 153 0.68 24.26 -5.84
N GLU A 154 1.02 23.57 -6.95
CA GLU A 154 0.66 23.99 -8.31
C GLU A 154 -0.85 24.25 -8.41
N ALA A 155 -1.67 23.30 -7.94
CA ALA A 155 -3.12 23.39 -7.95
C ALA A 155 -3.65 24.55 -7.10
N VAL A 156 -3.23 24.66 -5.84
CA VAL A 156 -3.71 25.74 -4.97
C VAL A 156 -3.29 27.11 -5.49
N SER A 157 -2.06 27.26 -5.97
CA SER A 157 -1.60 28.52 -6.55
C SER A 157 -2.50 28.97 -7.71
N GLU A 158 -2.89 28.06 -8.60
CA GLU A 158 -3.81 28.37 -9.70
C GLU A 158 -5.20 28.75 -9.18
N MET A 159 -5.72 28.02 -8.18
CA MET A 159 -7.06 28.26 -7.61
C MET A 159 -7.17 29.61 -6.87
N ILE A 160 -6.11 30.05 -6.19
CA ILE A 160 -6.12 31.29 -5.39
C ILE A 160 -5.51 32.49 -6.12
N GLY A 161 -5.02 32.31 -7.35
CA GLY A 161 -4.39 33.37 -8.13
C GLY A 161 -2.98 33.76 -7.66
N GLY A 162 -2.28 32.84 -6.99
CA GLY A 162 -0.87 32.98 -6.61
C GLY A 162 -0.61 33.68 -5.27
N GLU A 163 -1.64 34.11 -4.53
CA GLU A 163 -1.46 34.80 -3.25
C GLU A 163 -2.46 34.33 -2.17
N GLY A 164 -1.99 34.30 -0.92
CA GLY A 164 -2.85 34.16 0.26
C GLY A 164 -2.48 33.01 1.20
N GLN A 165 -3.25 32.90 2.27
CA GLN A 165 -3.04 31.90 3.31
C GLN A 165 -3.60 30.55 2.90
N ILE A 166 -2.82 29.49 3.09
CA ILE A 166 -3.21 28.10 2.82
C ILE A 166 -3.00 27.26 4.08
N ALA A 167 -3.81 26.23 4.25
CA ALA A 167 -3.65 25.26 5.33
C ALA A 167 -3.64 23.84 4.77
N VAL A 168 -2.93 22.95 5.45
CA VAL A 168 -2.99 21.50 5.18
C VAL A 168 -3.87 20.84 6.22
N LEU A 169 -4.83 20.01 5.78
CA LEU A 169 -5.58 19.09 6.63
C LEU A 169 -5.11 17.66 6.35
N SER A 170 -4.14 17.20 7.15
CA SER A 170 -3.52 15.89 7.03
C SER A 170 -4.33 14.78 7.73
N ALA A 171 -3.85 13.54 7.60
CA ALA A 171 -4.31 12.37 8.34
C ALA A 171 -3.75 12.37 9.77
N THR A 172 -3.14 11.27 10.23
CA THR A 172 -2.43 11.23 11.51
C THR A 172 -1.09 11.96 11.39
N SER A 173 -0.54 12.42 12.52
CA SER A 173 0.78 13.08 12.55
C SER A 173 1.96 12.14 12.28
N GLN A 174 1.75 10.82 12.37
CA GLN A 174 2.79 9.81 12.15
C GLN A 174 2.71 9.14 10.77
N ALA A 175 1.68 9.44 9.97
CA ALA A 175 1.50 8.81 8.67
C ALA A 175 2.63 9.18 7.71
N THR A 176 3.43 8.18 7.32
CA THR A 176 4.64 8.35 6.51
C THR A 176 4.36 9.01 5.17
N ASN A 177 3.33 8.56 4.45
CA ASN A 177 2.99 9.08 3.14
C ASN A 177 2.56 10.55 3.18
N GLN A 178 1.58 10.91 4.03
CA GLN A 178 1.18 12.30 4.18
C GLN A 178 2.34 13.22 4.58
N ASN A 179 3.16 12.81 5.54
CA ASN A 179 4.31 13.59 5.96
C ASN A 179 5.30 13.80 4.80
N THR A 180 5.58 12.76 4.01
CA THR A 180 6.45 12.85 2.83
C THR A 180 5.91 13.83 1.79
N TRP A 181 4.61 13.76 1.49
CA TRP A 181 3.99 14.68 0.52
C TRP A 181 3.99 16.13 1.03
N ILE A 182 3.75 16.35 2.32
CA ILE A 182 3.79 17.67 2.95
C ILE A 182 5.20 18.26 2.92
N GLU A 183 6.24 17.46 3.12
CA GLU A 183 7.62 17.93 2.97
C GLU A 183 7.92 18.35 1.52
N TRP A 184 7.40 17.64 0.52
CA TRP A 184 7.50 18.08 -0.88
C TRP A 184 6.67 19.33 -1.17
N MET A 185 5.50 19.50 -0.55
CA MET A 185 4.72 20.75 -0.63
C MET A 185 5.53 21.93 -0.06
N LYS A 186 6.15 21.76 1.11
CA LYS A 186 7.00 22.80 1.71
C LYS A 186 8.18 23.16 0.82
N LYS A 187 8.87 22.17 0.24
CA LYS A 187 9.95 22.41 -0.74
C LYS A 187 9.46 23.10 -2.01
N GLU A 188 8.24 22.83 -2.46
CA GLU A 188 7.65 23.52 -3.60
C GLU A 188 7.40 25.00 -3.27
N LEU A 189 6.85 25.30 -2.09
CA LEU A 189 6.61 26.67 -1.61
C LEU A 189 7.88 27.53 -1.46
N GLU A 190 9.08 26.94 -1.41
CA GLU A 190 10.34 27.69 -1.39
C GLU A 190 10.67 28.34 -2.75
N LYS A 191 9.97 27.99 -3.83
CA LYS A 191 10.16 28.60 -5.15
C LYS A 191 9.60 30.02 -5.18
N GLU A 192 10.26 30.87 -5.97
CA GLU A 192 9.92 32.30 -6.06
C GLU A 192 8.52 32.57 -6.64
N ASP A 193 7.98 31.63 -7.43
CA ASP A 193 6.62 31.70 -7.97
C ASP A 193 5.52 31.61 -6.88
N TYR A 194 5.86 31.16 -5.66
CA TYR A 194 4.91 30.97 -4.55
C TYR A 194 5.21 31.82 -3.32
N LYS A 195 6.06 32.84 -3.42
CA LYS A 195 6.47 33.68 -2.27
C LYS A 195 5.32 34.40 -1.56
N ASP A 196 4.21 34.61 -2.26
CA ASP A 196 3.01 35.29 -1.76
C ASP A 196 1.97 34.28 -1.22
N ILE A 197 2.30 32.98 -1.19
CA ILE A 197 1.52 31.90 -0.59
C ILE A 197 2.09 31.55 0.78
N GLU A 198 1.27 31.67 1.82
CA GLU A 198 1.67 31.40 3.21
C GLU A 198 1.01 30.11 3.72
N LEU A 199 1.81 29.07 4.02
CA LEU A 199 1.32 27.89 4.75
C LEU A 199 1.16 28.22 6.24
N VAL A 200 -0.06 28.53 6.67
CA VAL A 200 -0.33 28.99 8.05
C VAL A 200 -0.46 27.85 9.07
N LYS A 201 -0.83 26.65 8.62
CA LYS A 201 -1.06 25.50 9.50
C LYS A 201 -1.03 24.16 8.77
N VAL A 202 -0.47 23.16 9.45
CA VAL A 202 -0.77 21.74 9.22
C VAL A 202 -1.63 21.25 10.40
N ALA A 203 -2.86 20.83 10.10
CA ALA A 203 -3.82 20.23 11.04
C ALA A 203 -3.96 18.72 10.75
N TYR A 204 -4.48 17.96 11.71
CA TYR A 204 -4.49 16.49 11.66
C TYR A 204 -5.88 15.92 11.99
N GLY A 205 -6.57 15.46 10.96
CA GLY A 205 -7.88 14.81 11.06
C GLY A 205 -7.82 13.32 11.42
N ASP A 206 -6.62 12.75 11.52
CA ASP A 206 -6.36 11.34 11.87
C ASP A 206 -7.03 10.30 10.96
N ASP A 207 -7.38 10.65 9.71
CA ASP A 207 -8.24 9.80 8.87
C ASP A 207 -9.59 9.44 9.53
N LEU A 208 -10.08 10.30 10.42
CA LEU A 208 -11.38 10.17 11.09
C LEU A 208 -12.30 11.32 10.67
N ARG A 209 -13.45 10.98 10.08
CA ARG A 209 -14.38 11.97 9.50
C ARG A 209 -14.75 13.09 10.48
N ASP A 210 -15.17 12.73 11.69
CA ASP A 210 -15.64 13.71 12.69
C ASP A 210 -14.51 14.64 13.17
N LYS A 211 -13.30 14.09 13.28
CA LYS A 211 -12.12 14.89 13.64
C LYS A 211 -11.72 15.81 12.48
N SER A 212 -11.68 15.32 11.25
CA SER A 212 -11.41 16.14 10.05
C SER A 212 -12.42 17.29 9.88
N VAL A 213 -13.70 17.06 10.18
CA VAL A 213 -14.72 18.14 10.25
C VAL A 213 -14.32 19.17 11.29
N SER A 214 -14.05 18.73 12.51
CA SER A 214 -13.70 19.62 13.64
C SER A 214 -12.44 20.45 13.36
N GLU A 215 -11.41 19.83 12.77
CA GLU A 215 -10.17 20.51 12.38
C GLU A 215 -10.41 21.51 11.24
N THR A 216 -11.24 21.18 10.25
CA THR A 216 -11.62 22.14 9.20
C THR A 216 -12.30 23.37 9.81
N GLU A 217 -13.26 23.18 10.71
CA GLU A 217 -13.91 24.31 11.39
C GLU A 217 -12.94 25.13 12.24
N ALA A 218 -11.98 24.48 12.89
CA ALA A 218 -10.94 25.15 13.67
C ALA A 218 -9.99 25.97 12.78
N LEU A 219 -9.62 25.46 11.60
CA LEU A 219 -8.84 26.20 10.61
C LEU A 219 -9.58 27.47 10.18
N LEU A 220 -10.83 27.34 9.74
CA LEU A 220 -11.67 28.47 9.31
C LEU A 220 -11.84 29.53 10.41
N LYS A 221 -11.96 29.10 11.66
CA LYS A 221 -12.09 30.01 12.81
C LYS A 221 -10.78 30.73 13.14
N SER A 222 -9.66 30.03 13.06
CA SER A 222 -8.34 30.55 13.48
C SER A 222 -7.69 31.42 12.41
N TYR A 223 -8.03 31.19 11.14
CA TYR A 223 -7.44 31.85 9.98
C TYR A 223 -8.58 32.43 9.11
N PRO A 224 -9.13 33.61 9.46
CA PRO A 224 -10.24 34.21 8.72
C PRO A 224 -9.85 34.65 7.30
N ASP A 225 -8.55 34.82 7.01
CA ASP A 225 -8.01 35.19 5.70
C ASP A 225 -7.60 33.98 4.85
N LEU A 226 -7.90 32.76 5.32
CA LEU A 226 -7.59 31.51 4.63
C LEU A 226 -8.23 31.47 3.23
N LYS A 227 -7.41 31.20 2.21
CA LYS A 227 -7.81 31.10 0.79
C LYS A 227 -7.96 29.68 0.30
N ALA A 228 -7.21 28.74 0.86
CA ALA A 228 -7.34 27.34 0.46
C ALA A 228 -7.02 26.35 1.59
N ILE A 229 -7.60 25.16 1.46
CA ILE A 229 -7.24 23.97 2.22
C ILE A 229 -6.71 22.91 1.25
N ILE A 230 -5.54 22.36 1.54
CA ILE A 230 -4.98 21.18 0.89
C ILE A 230 -5.20 19.99 1.82
N ALA A 231 -5.99 19.01 1.40
CA ALA A 231 -6.25 17.82 2.20
C ALA A 231 -5.65 16.57 1.52
N PRO A 232 -4.39 16.19 1.81
CA PRO A 232 -3.73 15.03 1.19
C PRO A 232 -4.20 13.69 1.80
N THR A 233 -5.50 13.54 2.00
CA THR A 233 -6.19 12.37 2.55
C THR A 233 -7.62 12.36 2.02
N THR A 234 -8.11 11.19 1.61
CA THR A 234 -9.48 11.01 1.09
C THR A 234 -10.53 11.35 2.14
N VAL A 235 -10.30 10.96 3.40
CA VAL A 235 -11.20 11.27 4.51
C VAL A 235 -11.17 12.77 4.82
N GLY A 236 -9.99 13.38 4.83
CA GLY A 236 -9.84 14.81 5.12
C GLY A 236 -10.49 15.70 4.05
N ILE A 237 -10.27 15.41 2.76
CA ILE A 237 -10.82 16.22 1.68
C ILE A 237 -12.35 16.11 1.59
N ALA A 238 -12.92 14.92 1.79
CA ALA A 238 -14.37 14.75 1.81
C ALA A 238 -15.02 15.48 3.01
N ALA A 239 -14.37 15.48 4.17
CA ALA A 239 -14.81 16.21 5.36
C ALA A 239 -14.70 17.73 5.17
N ALA A 240 -13.59 18.22 4.63
CA ALA A 240 -13.41 19.64 4.33
C ALA A 240 -14.41 20.13 3.29
N GLY A 241 -14.64 19.35 2.22
CA GLY A 241 -15.64 19.64 1.20
C GLY A 241 -17.03 19.81 1.81
N LYS A 242 -17.42 18.89 2.70
CA LYS A 242 -18.68 19.00 3.44
C LYS A 242 -18.78 20.30 4.24
N VAL A 243 -17.75 20.63 5.01
CA VAL A 243 -17.75 21.82 5.88
C VAL A 243 -17.84 23.11 5.07
N LEU A 244 -17.08 23.21 3.97
CA LEU A 244 -17.10 24.38 3.10
C LEU A 244 -18.45 24.56 2.42
N THR A 245 -19.05 23.48 1.92
CA THR A 245 -20.41 23.51 1.35
C THR A 245 -21.47 23.90 2.38
N ASP A 246 -21.47 23.26 3.56
CA ASP A 246 -22.48 23.54 4.59
C ASP A 246 -22.41 24.99 5.10
N LYS A 247 -21.24 25.63 5.04
CA LYS A 247 -21.03 27.02 5.45
C LYS A 247 -21.22 28.04 4.31
N GLY A 248 -21.52 27.59 3.09
CA GLY A 248 -21.72 28.48 1.94
C GLY A 248 -20.43 29.17 1.47
N LEU A 249 -19.29 28.48 1.58
CA LEU A 249 -17.95 29.01 1.27
C LEU A 249 -17.47 28.63 -0.14
N GLU A 250 -18.36 28.16 -1.00
CA GLU A 250 -18.10 27.92 -2.43
C GLU A 250 -17.46 29.16 -3.08
N GLY A 251 -16.36 28.97 -3.79
CA GLY A 251 -15.63 30.05 -4.48
C GLY A 251 -14.97 31.09 -3.56
N GLN A 252 -15.09 30.97 -2.24
CA GLN A 252 -14.43 31.85 -1.26
C GLN A 252 -13.17 31.20 -0.69
N ILE A 253 -13.24 29.89 -0.42
CA ILE A 253 -12.11 29.09 0.04
C ILE A 253 -12.00 27.87 -0.86
N ALA A 254 -10.89 27.77 -1.58
CA ALA A 254 -10.62 26.66 -2.46
C ALA A 254 -10.28 25.40 -1.67
N LEU A 255 -10.65 24.24 -2.22
CA LEU A 255 -10.26 22.94 -1.72
C LEU A 255 -9.54 22.17 -2.82
N THR A 256 -8.43 21.55 -2.47
CA THR A 256 -7.83 20.49 -3.30
C THR A 256 -7.16 19.46 -2.38
N GLY A 257 -6.56 18.43 -2.94
CA GLY A 257 -5.98 17.36 -2.15
C GLY A 257 -6.00 16.03 -2.85
N LEU A 258 -6.13 14.98 -2.04
CA LEU A 258 -6.20 13.60 -2.51
C LEU A 258 -7.56 13.01 -2.18
N GLY A 259 -8.43 12.83 -3.17
CA GLY A 259 -9.83 12.48 -2.95
C GLY A 259 -10.35 11.38 -3.86
N LEU A 260 -11.29 10.57 -3.35
CA LEU A 260 -12.00 9.60 -4.16
C LEU A 260 -12.97 10.33 -5.10
N PRO A 261 -12.95 10.07 -6.42
CA PRO A 261 -13.96 10.56 -7.36
C PRO A 261 -15.40 10.38 -6.86
N SER A 262 -15.72 9.21 -6.28
CA SER A 262 -17.05 8.89 -5.73
C SER A 262 -17.50 9.84 -4.61
N GLU A 263 -16.58 10.30 -3.77
CA GLU A 263 -16.87 11.22 -2.66
C GLU A 263 -16.74 12.70 -3.05
N MET A 264 -15.96 13.00 -4.08
CA MET A 264 -15.62 14.36 -4.49
C MET A 264 -16.46 14.92 -5.63
N ALA A 265 -17.21 14.08 -6.35
CA ALA A 265 -17.95 14.49 -7.54
C ALA A 265 -18.88 15.68 -7.31
N THR A 266 -19.62 15.70 -6.20
CA THR A 266 -20.50 16.83 -5.87
C THR A 266 -19.72 18.11 -5.59
N TYR A 267 -18.57 18.02 -4.90
CA TYR A 267 -17.76 19.19 -4.56
C TYR A 267 -17.06 19.79 -5.78
N ILE A 268 -16.61 18.93 -6.71
CA ILE A 268 -16.10 19.37 -8.03
C ILE A 268 -17.18 20.12 -8.80
N LYS A 269 -18.38 19.53 -8.94
CA LYS A 269 -19.50 20.16 -9.68
C LYS A 269 -20.01 21.44 -9.03
N SER A 270 -19.90 21.57 -7.72
CA SER A 270 -20.29 22.79 -7.00
C SER A 270 -19.24 23.91 -7.07
N GLY A 271 -18.00 23.60 -7.50
CA GLY A 271 -16.89 24.54 -7.51
C GLY A 271 -16.15 24.72 -6.19
N VAL A 272 -16.50 23.99 -5.12
CA VAL A 272 -15.73 23.97 -3.85
C VAL A 272 -14.32 23.44 -4.09
N SER A 273 -14.22 22.36 -4.88
CA SER A 273 -12.96 21.71 -5.22
C SER A 273 -12.82 21.63 -6.74
N PRO A 274 -12.41 22.70 -7.44
CA PRO A 274 -12.39 22.73 -8.91
C PRO A 274 -11.67 21.54 -9.55
N TRP A 275 -10.60 21.06 -8.90
CA TRP A 275 -9.99 19.77 -9.19
C TRP A 275 -9.27 19.20 -7.98
N MET A 276 -9.03 17.90 -8.02
CA MET A 276 -8.22 17.17 -7.04
C MET A 276 -7.40 16.11 -7.76
N TYR A 277 -6.57 15.38 -7.02
CA TYR A 277 -5.74 14.32 -7.57
C TYR A 277 -5.98 13.02 -6.83
N LEU A 278 -5.73 11.90 -7.48
CA LEU A 278 -5.57 10.60 -6.83
C LEU A 278 -4.86 9.66 -7.81
N TRP A 279 -5.19 8.39 -7.72
CA TRP A 279 -4.79 7.23 -8.51
C TRP A 279 -5.90 6.20 -8.27
N ASN A 280 -5.87 5.08 -8.98
CA ASN A 280 -6.86 4.02 -8.75
C ASN A 280 -6.46 3.17 -7.53
N PRO A 281 -7.17 3.25 -6.38
CA PRO A 281 -6.84 2.44 -5.19
C PRO A 281 -6.94 0.94 -5.44
N ILE A 282 -7.83 0.51 -6.36
CA ILE A 282 -7.97 -0.90 -6.73
C ILE A 282 -6.67 -1.37 -7.40
N ASP A 283 -6.09 -0.57 -8.31
CA ASP A 283 -4.82 -0.90 -8.96
C ASP A 283 -3.64 -0.86 -7.98
N VAL A 284 -3.69 -0.01 -6.94
CA VAL A 284 -2.72 -0.07 -5.83
C VAL A 284 -2.80 -1.43 -5.11
N GLY A 285 -4.02 -1.89 -4.84
CA GLY A 285 -4.26 -3.22 -4.27
C GLY A 285 -3.75 -4.35 -5.14
N LYS A 286 -4.03 -4.30 -6.44
CA LYS A 286 -3.52 -5.27 -7.43
C LYS A 286 -2.00 -5.28 -7.53
N GLY A 287 -1.39 -4.10 -7.64
CA GLY A 287 0.07 -3.96 -7.70
C GLY A 287 0.75 -4.52 -6.46
N ALA A 288 0.18 -4.28 -5.28
CA ALA A 288 0.64 -4.89 -4.05
C ALA A 288 0.43 -6.40 -4.01
N ALA A 289 -0.68 -6.92 -4.54
CA ALA A 289 -0.92 -8.36 -4.64
C ALA A 289 0.06 -9.05 -5.58
N TYR A 290 0.37 -8.46 -6.75
CA TYR A 290 1.37 -9.01 -7.65
C TYR A 290 2.77 -8.99 -7.03
N ALA A 291 3.19 -7.88 -6.43
CA ALA A 291 4.48 -7.81 -5.73
C ALA A 291 4.55 -8.80 -4.55
N ALA A 292 3.47 -8.92 -3.77
CA ALA A 292 3.37 -9.88 -2.68
C ALA A 292 3.48 -11.32 -3.19
N TYR A 293 2.78 -11.65 -4.28
CA TYR A 293 2.83 -12.97 -4.91
C TYR A 293 4.23 -13.29 -5.42
N GLU A 294 4.88 -12.39 -6.16
CA GLU A 294 6.24 -12.61 -6.66
C GLU A 294 7.27 -12.78 -5.53
N LEU A 295 7.14 -12.01 -4.44
CA LEU A 295 7.97 -12.19 -3.24
C LEU A 295 7.70 -13.54 -2.56
N GLY A 296 6.42 -13.90 -2.42
CA GLY A 296 5.98 -15.16 -1.80
C GLY A 296 6.45 -16.38 -2.58
N GLU A 297 6.41 -16.32 -3.91
CA GLU A 297 6.93 -17.35 -4.81
C GLU A 297 8.46 -17.37 -4.91
N GLY A 298 9.13 -16.33 -4.43
CA GLY A 298 10.59 -16.21 -4.49
C GLY A 298 11.11 -15.88 -5.89
N ASN A 299 10.24 -15.32 -6.75
CA ASN A 299 10.60 -14.85 -8.09
C ASN A 299 11.32 -13.50 -8.06
N ILE A 300 11.06 -12.69 -7.02
CA ILE A 300 11.76 -11.43 -6.74
C ILE A 300 12.22 -11.40 -5.28
N THR A 301 13.17 -10.52 -4.99
CA THR A 301 13.71 -10.29 -3.65
C THR A 301 13.47 -8.88 -3.14
N GLY A 302 13.14 -7.94 -4.04
CA GLY A 302 13.04 -6.51 -3.74
C GLY A 302 14.36 -5.76 -3.93
N GLU A 303 15.33 -6.36 -4.62
CA GLU A 303 16.64 -5.77 -4.88
C GLU A 303 16.59 -4.72 -6.01
N LEU A 304 17.43 -3.69 -5.90
CA LEU A 304 17.53 -2.60 -6.87
C LEU A 304 17.79 -3.13 -8.28
N GLY A 305 16.99 -2.66 -9.25
CA GLY A 305 17.09 -3.04 -10.66
C GLY A 305 16.37 -4.34 -11.04
N GLU A 306 15.76 -5.06 -10.09
CA GLU A 306 14.85 -6.16 -10.42
C GLU A 306 13.65 -5.63 -11.24
N LYS A 307 13.20 -6.43 -12.20
CA LYS A 307 11.98 -6.17 -12.96
C LYS A 307 10.83 -6.99 -12.37
N VAL A 308 9.72 -6.33 -12.11
CA VAL A 308 8.51 -6.96 -11.55
C VAL A 308 7.40 -6.86 -12.58
N ASP A 309 6.94 -8.01 -13.08
CA ASP A 309 5.78 -8.08 -13.96
C ASP A 309 4.50 -7.94 -13.11
N LEU A 310 3.77 -6.84 -13.24
CA LEU A 310 2.47 -6.61 -12.59
C LEU A 310 1.30 -6.93 -13.52
N ARG A 311 1.52 -7.77 -14.54
CA ARG A 311 0.51 -8.31 -15.46
C ARG A 311 -0.25 -7.21 -16.18
N ASP A 312 -1.53 -7.01 -15.82
CA ASP A 312 -2.39 -6.00 -16.43
C ASP A 312 -1.95 -4.56 -16.12
N LEU A 313 -1.13 -4.37 -15.08
CA LEU A 313 -0.51 -3.09 -14.74
C LEU A 313 0.86 -2.87 -15.43
N GLY A 314 1.36 -3.86 -16.17
CA GLY A 314 2.63 -3.80 -16.89
C GLY A 314 3.85 -4.15 -16.05
N GLU A 315 5.05 -4.02 -16.64
CA GLU A 315 6.33 -4.27 -15.97
C GLU A 315 6.85 -2.99 -15.33
N VAL A 316 7.32 -3.09 -14.09
CA VAL A 316 7.97 -1.99 -13.35
C VAL A 316 9.37 -2.42 -12.91
N GLU A 317 10.24 -1.45 -12.64
CA GLU A 317 11.58 -1.69 -12.11
C GLU A 317 11.64 -1.30 -10.63
N VAL A 318 12.34 -2.10 -9.83
CA VAL A 318 12.65 -1.78 -8.44
C VAL A 318 13.69 -0.66 -8.41
N VAL A 319 13.31 0.48 -7.85
CA VAL A 319 14.16 1.68 -7.73
C VAL A 319 14.46 2.02 -6.28
N GLU A 320 15.37 2.97 -6.07
CA GLU A 320 15.76 3.44 -4.74
C GLU A 320 14.60 4.19 -4.02
N ASP A 321 14.50 3.98 -2.71
CA ASP A 321 13.61 4.70 -1.80
C ASP A 321 14.37 5.06 -0.51
N GLY A 322 15.21 6.09 -0.59
CA GLY A 322 16.10 6.47 0.50
C GLY A 322 17.06 5.33 0.85
N GLU A 323 16.89 4.74 2.04
CA GLU A 323 17.71 3.59 2.49
C GLU A 323 17.14 2.22 2.04
N GLY A 324 16.00 2.20 1.36
CA GLY A 324 15.33 0.98 0.89
C GLY A 324 15.04 1.00 -0.61
N THR A 325 14.10 0.16 -1.02
CA THR A 325 13.65 0.04 -2.41
C THR A 325 12.13 0.22 -2.52
N GLN A 326 11.69 0.56 -3.73
CA GLN A 326 10.29 0.68 -4.08
C GLN A 326 10.01 0.32 -5.54
N ILE A 327 8.75 0.00 -5.84
CA ILE A 327 8.18 0.11 -7.18
C ILE A 327 7.14 1.25 -7.18
N MET A 328 7.00 1.92 -8.32
CA MET A 328 6.01 2.98 -8.51
C MET A 328 4.97 2.54 -9.54
N LEU A 329 3.69 2.66 -9.18
CA LEU A 329 2.59 2.22 -10.05
C LEU A 329 2.22 3.27 -11.11
N GLY A 330 2.56 4.55 -10.90
CA GLY A 330 2.33 5.58 -11.90
C GLY A 330 2.52 7.00 -11.39
N ASP A 331 1.75 7.92 -11.95
CA ASP A 331 1.69 9.33 -11.59
C ASP A 331 0.32 9.67 -11.00
N PRO A 332 0.20 10.74 -10.18
CA PRO A 332 -1.10 11.21 -9.74
C PRO A 332 -1.95 11.66 -10.94
N PHE A 333 -3.20 11.20 -10.96
CA PHE A 333 -4.20 11.52 -11.97
C PHE A 333 -5.06 12.70 -11.50
N LYS A 334 -5.24 13.71 -12.37
CA LYS A 334 -6.10 14.87 -12.10
C LYS A 334 -7.56 14.53 -12.36
N PHE A 335 -8.42 14.85 -11.41
CA PHE A 335 -9.86 14.77 -11.57
C PHE A 335 -10.47 16.16 -11.50
N ASP A 336 -11.25 16.50 -12.51
CA ASP A 336 -11.94 17.77 -12.66
C ASP A 336 -13.31 17.55 -13.31
N GLU A 337 -14.04 18.62 -13.58
CA GLU A 337 -15.38 18.55 -14.17
C GLU A 337 -15.42 17.78 -15.50
N THR A 338 -14.31 17.71 -16.25
CA THR A 338 -14.27 17.09 -17.58
C THR A 338 -14.25 15.56 -17.54
N ASN A 339 -13.78 14.96 -16.44
CA ASN A 339 -13.61 13.50 -16.33
C ASN A 339 -14.27 12.88 -15.08
N ILE A 340 -14.76 13.68 -14.13
CA ILE A 340 -15.25 13.17 -12.84
C ILE A 340 -16.45 12.21 -12.98
N ASP A 341 -17.28 12.40 -14.00
CA ASP A 341 -18.43 11.51 -14.26
C ASP A 341 -18.03 10.12 -14.76
N GLU A 342 -16.83 9.96 -15.32
CA GLU A 342 -16.30 8.66 -15.73
C GLU A 342 -15.78 7.85 -14.54
N TRP A 343 -15.25 8.52 -13.52
CA TRP A 343 -14.51 7.88 -12.44
C TRP A 343 -15.28 7.72 -11.14
N LYS A 344 -16.29 8.57 -10.87
CA LYS A 344 -17.06 8.54 -9.61
C LYS A 344 -17.75 7.20 -9.31
N ASP A 345 -18.04 6.42 -10.35
CA ASP A 345 -18.71 5.12 -10.23
C ASP A 345 -17.70 3.95 -10.16
N VAL A 346 -16.40 4.25 -10.30
CA VAL A 346 -15.29 3.29 -10.18
C VAL A 346 -14.75 3.28 -8.75
N TYR A 347 -14.29 4.44 -8.27
CA TYR A 347 -13.74 4.59 -6.92
C TYR A 347 -14.02 5.94 -6.27
#